data_AF-A0A2E9LHW2-F1
#
_entry.id   AF-A0A2E9LHW2-F1
#
_cell.length_a   1.000
_cell.length_b   1.000
_cell.length_c   1.000
_cell.angle_alpha   90.00
_cell.angle_beta   90.00
_cell.angle_gamma   90.00
#
_symmetry.space_group_name_H-M   'P 1'
#
loop_
_entity.id
_entity.type
_entity.pdbx_description
1 polymer ?
#
loop_
_entity_poly.entity_id
_entity_poly.type
_entity_poly.pdbx_seq_one_letter_code
_entity_poly.pdbx_strand_id
1 'polypeptide(L)'
;MATYSKILLSDSTSGKNISVTGANTGAAVDIHDAVAGASDIDEVGLYACNTSAADVVLTIEYGGTTDQDDYIETTLTADGGMTLVVPGLLLNGGLTIKAWAASANVVNINGYVNRITA
;
A
#
# COMPACT_ATOMS: atom_id res chain seq x y z
N MET A 1 20.84 -16.14 -10.74
CA MET A 1 20.66 -14.68 -10.90
C MET A 1 19.20 -14.45 -10.66
N ALA A 2 18.84 -13.56 -9.73
CA ALA A 2 17.45 -13.34 -9.40
C ALA A 2 16.67 -12.85 -10.64
N THR A 3 15.47 -13.37 -10.82
CA THR A 3 14.56 -12.95 -11.89
C THR A 3 13.62 -11.88 -11.32
N TYR A 4 13.48 -10.77 -12.05
CA TYR A 4 12.60 -9.67 -11.67
C TYR A 4 11.37 -9.66 -12.57
N SER A 5 10.18 -9.77 -11.97
CA SER A 5 8.89 -9.63 -12.67
C SER A 5 8.12 -8.46 -12.11
N LYS A 6 7.81 -7.46 -12.95
CA LYS A 6 6.95 -6.35 -12.53
C LYS A 6 5.48 -6.79 -12.63
N ILE A 7 4.78 -6.74 -11.52
CA ILE A 7 3.37 -7.15 -11.38
C ILE A 7 2.52 -6.03 -10.78
N LEU A 8 1.21 -6.18 -10.94
CA LEU A 8 0.22 -5.30 -10.34
C LEU A 8 0.08 -5.59 -8.84
N LEU A 9 -0.42 -4.61 -8.09
CA LEU A 9 -0.90 -4.84 -6.73
C LEU A 9 -2.00 -5.92 -6.76
N SER A 10 -1.93 -6.90 -5.86
CA SER A 10 -2.82 -8.08 -5.91
C SER A 10 -4.29 -7.74 -5.72
N ASP A 11 -4.61 -6.70 -4.94
CA ASP A 11 -5.99 -6.26 -4.71
C ASP A 11 -6.47 -5.22 -5.72
N SER A 12 -5.63 -4.85 -6.69
CA SER A 12 -6.05 -3.95 -7.76
C SER A 12 -6.86 -4.70 -8.83
N THR A 13 -7.94 -4.07 -9.29
CA THR A 13 -8.67 -4.55 -10.47
C THR A 13 -7.96 -4.08 -11.73
N SER A 14 -7.11 -4.93 -12.32
CA SER A 14 -6.38 -4.64 -13.56
C SER A 14 -5.56 -3.34 -13.50
N GLY A 15 -4.93 -3.05 -12.36
CA GLY A 15 -4.07 -1.87 -12.17
C GLY A 15 -4.82 -0.56 -11.95
N LYS A 16 -6.14 -0.60 -11.79
CA LYS A 16 -6.92 0.57 -11.34
C LYS A 16 -6.55 0.95 -9.91
N ASN A 17 -6.80 2.21 -9.56
CA ASN A 17 -6.65 2.69 -8.20
C ASN A 17 -7.51 1.88 -7.22
N ILE A 18 -6.96 1.66 -6.03
CA ILE A 18 -7.65 1.10 -4.88
C ILE A 18 -8.13 2.28 -4.04
N SER A 19 -9.44 2.36 -3.80
CA SER A 19 -10.03 3.40 -2.94
C SER A 19 -9.87 3.00 -1.49
N VAL A 20 -9.33 3.89 -0.66
CA VAL A 20 -9.20 3.68 0.78
C VAL A 20 -10.53 4.02 1.45
N THR A 21 -11.36 3.00 1.64
CA THR A 21 -12.70 3.12 2.26
C THR A 21 -12.69 2.97 3.78
N GLY A 22 -11.59 2.48 4.34
CA GLY A 22 -11.39 2.27 5.77
C GLY A 22 -10.98 3.54 6.52
N ALA A 23 -11.48 3.70 7.74
CA ALA A 23 -11.17 4.83 8.61
C ALA A 23 -10.37 4.46 9.89
N ASN A 24 -9.99 3.20 10.02
CA ASN A 24 -9.20 2.64 11.12
C ASN A 24 -8.73 1.23 10.72
N THR A 25 -7.81 0.66 11.50
CA THR A 25 -7.27 -0.70 11.33
C THR A 25 -8.35 -1.77 11.17
N GLY A 26 -9.43 -1.73 11.95
CA GLY A 26 -10.50 -2.72 11.87
C GLY A 26 -11.31 -2.69 10.56
N ALA A 27 -11.16 -1.62 9.77
CA ALA A 27 -11.81 -1.43 8.48
C ALA A 27 -10.79 -1.19 7.34
N ALA A 28 -9.50 -1.45 7.58
CA ALA A 28 -8.45 -1.21 6.60
C ALA A 28 -8.70 -2.02 5.31
N VAL A 29 -8.33 -1.42 4.18
CA VAL A 29 -8.49 -2.01 2.85
C VAL A 29 -7.21 -2.74 2.49
N ASP A 30 -7.34 -3.97 1.99
CA ASP A 30 -6.20 -4.75 1.48
C ASP A 30 -5.65 -4.10 0.19
N ILE A 31 -4.33 -3.94 0.14
CA ILE A 31 -3.61 -3.31 -0.98
C ILE A 31 -2.80 -4.34 -1.74
N HIS A 32 -2.05 -5.18 -1.01
CA HIS A 32 -1.26 -6.23 -1.60
C HIS A 32 -0.91 -7.34 -0.60
N ASP A 33 -1.04 -8.59 -1.02
CA ASP A 33 -0.48 -9.76 -0.35
C ASP A 33 0.91 -10.07 -0.91
N ALA A 34 1.93 -9.97 -0.06
CA ALA A 34 3.29 -10.33 -0.44
C ALA A 34 3.41 -11.82 -0.74
N VAL A 35 4.43 -12.17 -1.53
CA VAL A 35 4.76 -13.56 -1.85
C VAL A 35 4.92 -14.41 -0.59
N ALA A 36 4.35 -15.61 -0.63
CA ALA A 36 4.45 -16.57 0.46
C ALA A 36 5.87 -17.15 0.58
N GLY A 37 6.24 -17.54 1.80
CA GLY A 37 7.56 -18.11 2.08
C GLY A 37 8.67 -17.05 2.14
N ALA A 38 9.91 -17.52 2.19
CA ALA A 38 11.08 -16.67 2.48
C ALA A 38 12.08 -16.55 1.31
N SER A 39 11.90 -17.30 0.23
CA SER A 39 12.85 -17.35 -0.89
C SER A 39 12.62 -16.25 -1.91
N ASP A 40 11.35 -15.98 -2.20
CA ASP A 40 10.95 -14.88 -3.07
C ASP A 40 10.64 -13.65 -2.22
N ILE A 41 10.82 -12.47 -2.81
CA ILE A 41 10.60 -11.19 -2.13
C ILE A 41 9.83 -10.26 -3.06
N ASP A 42 8.92 -9.47 -2.51
CA ASP A 42 8.23 -8.40 -3.22
C ASP A 42 8.82 -7.04 -2.82
N GLU A 43 9.29 -6.29 -3.81
CA GLU A 43 9.60 -4.86 -3.66
C GLU A 43 8.37 -4.04 -4.05
N VAL A 44 7.78 -3.32 -3.09
CA VAL A 44 6.50 -2.64 -3.26
C VAL A 44 6.69 -1.14 -3.32
N GLY A 45 6.26 -0.53 -4.42
CA GLY A 45 6.20 0.92 -4.60
C GLY A 45 4.75 1.40 -4.58
N LEU A 46 4.37 2.21 -3.59
CA LEU A 46 3.00 2.74 -3.46
C LEU A 46 2.97 4.26 -3.58
N TYR A 47 1.97 4.74 -4.31
CA TYR A 47 1.62 6.13 -4.45
C TYR A 47 0.19 6.34 -3.98
N ALA A 48 -0.08 7.49 -3.37
CA ALA A 48 -1.42 7.86 -2.94
C ALA A 48 -1.76 9.30 -3.32
N CYS A 49 -3.02 9.56 -3.63
CA CYS A 49 -3.55 10.91 -3.81
C CYS A 49 -4.80 11.12 -2.97
N ASN A 50 -5.03 12.37 -2.58
CA ASN A 50 -6.19 12.79 -1.80
C ASN A 50 -7.10 13.66 -2.67
N THR A 51 -8.34 13.23 -2.84
CA THR A 51 -9.37 13.93 -3.63
C THR A 51 -10.32 14.76 -2.76
N SER A 52 -10.01 14.91 -1.47
CA SER A 52 -10.72 15.79 -0.55
C SER A 52 -10.20 17.22 -0.66
N ALA A 53 -11.08 18.19 -0.37
CA ALA A 53 -10.74 19.60 -0.20
C ALA A 53 -10.02 19.91 1.13
N ALA A 54 -9.71 18.89 1.94
CA ALA A 54 -8.97 19.01 3.20
C ALA A 54 -7.82 17.99 3.25
N ASP A 55 -6.76 18.31 4.00
CA ASP A 55 -5.65 17.39 4.25
C ASP A 55 -6.14 16.12 4.96
N VAL A 56 -5.62 14.97 4.55
CA VAL A 56 -6.01 13.65 5.08
C VAL A 56 -4.76 12.88 5.47
N VAL A 57 -4.73 12.36 6.70
CA VAL A 57 -3.70 11.42 7.12
C VAL A 57 -4.05 10.05 6.55
N LEU A 58 -3.12 9.48 5.78
CA LEU A 58 -3.12 8.11 5.32
C LEU A 58 -2.19 7.29 6.21
N THR A 59 -2.64 6.11 6.62
CA THR A 59 -1.84 5.11 7.32
C THR A 59 -1.77 3.85 6.47
N ILE A 60 -0.55 3.45 6.11
CA ILE A 60 -0.26 2.14 5.52
C ILE A 60 0.15 1.21 6.65
N GLU A 61 -0.45 0.04 6.70
CA GLU A 61 -0.12 -1.06 7.60
C GLU A 61 0.72 -2.06 6.79
N TYR A 62 2.02 -2.13 7.04
CA TYR A 62 2.99 -2.80 6.18
C TYR A 62 3.43 -4.15 6.76
N GLY A 63 2.64 -5.19 6.51
CA GLY A 63 2.97 -6.56 6.94
C GLY A 63 2.57 -6.91 8.38
N GLY A 64 1.91 -5.99 9.07
CA GLY A 64 1.32 -6.16 10.39
C GLY A 64 0.28 -5.08 10.65
N THR A 65 -0.44 -5.15 11.77
CA THR A 65 -1.53 -4.21 12.10
C THR A 65 -1.60 -3.86 13.60
N THR A 66 -0.61 -4.24 14.40
CA THR A 66 -0.72 -4.19 15.87
C THR A 66 0.30 -3.26 16.48
N ASP A 67 1.51 -3.25 15.92
CA ASP A 67 2.64 -2.55 16.50
C ASP A 67 2.94 -1.25 15.74
N GLN A 68 3.60 -0.30 16.41
CA GLN A 68 3.86 1.01 15.82
C GLN A 68 4.83 0.93 14.62
N ASP A 69 5.68 -0.09 14.58
CA ASP A 69 6.59 -0.39 13.47
C ASP A 69 5.88 -0.93 12.23
N ASP A 70 4.62 -1.35 12.34
CA ASP A 70 3.79 -1.73 11.20
C ASP A 70 3.29 -0.50 10.40
N TYR A 71 3.32 0.69 10.99
CA TYR A 71 2.63 1.86 10.44
C TYR A 71 3.56 2.80 9.67
N ILE A 72 3.14 3.16 8.46
CA ILE A 72 3.71 4.25 7.66
C ILE A 72 2.63 5.31 7.50
N GLU A 73 2.78 6.42 8.22
CA GLU A 73 1.80 7.52 8.22
C GLU A 73 2.30 8.67 7.35
N THR A 74 1.40 9.24 6.54
CA THR A 74 1.69 10.39 5.68
C THR A 74 0.47 11.28 5.56
N THR A 75 0.65 12.59 5.76
CA THR A 75 -0.38 13.58 5.45
C THR A 75 -0.39 13.86 3.95
N LEU A 76 -1.51 13.55 3.30
CA LEU A 76 -1.78 13.89 1.91
C LEU A 76 -2.49 15.23 1.85
N THR A 77 -1.91 16.19 1.13
CA THR A 77 -2.48 17.53 0.98
C THR A 77 -3.84 17.49 0.28
N ALA A 78 -4.73 18.41 0.64
CA ALA A 78 -5.99 18.65 -0.04
C ALA A 78 -5.80 18.77 -1.56
N ASP A 79 -6.66 18.10 -2.33
CA ASP A 79 -6.62 18.03 -3.80
C ASP A 79 -5.22 17.71 -4.37
N GLY A 80 -4.42 16.96 -3.60
CA GLY A 80 -3.05 16.61 -3.93
C GLY A 80 -2.95 15.50 -4.98
N GLY A 81 -1.95 15.59 -5.85
CA GLY A 81 -1.61 14.56 -6.82
C GLY A 81 -1.01 13.29 -6.18
N MET A 82 -0.69 12.30 -7.01
CA MET A 82 -0.06 11.05 -6.57
C MET A 82 1.31 11.32 -5.93
N THR A 83 1.42 11.04 -4.64
CA THR A 83 2.61 11.20 -3.80
C THR A 83 3.16 9.84 -3.44
N LEU A 84 4.48 9.65 -3.50
CA LEU A 84 5.14 8.40 -3.11
C LEU A 84 5.01 8.21 -1.59
N VAL A 85 4.37 7.12 -1.16
CA VAL A 85 4.15 6.80 0.26
C VAL A 85 4.91 5.55 0.72
N VAL A 86 5.18 4.61 -0.18
CA VAL A 86 6.08 3.47 0.08
C VAL A 86 7.16 3.45 -1.00
N PRO A 87 8.43 3.77 -0.67
CA PRO A 87 9.50 3.97 -1.64
C PRO A 87 10.24 2.68 -2.02
N GLY A 88 9.53 1.64 -2.47
CA GLY A 88 10.17 0.38 -2.88
C GLY A 88 10.66 -0.44 -1.68
N LEU A 89 9.80 -0.66 -0.69
CA LEU A 89 10.15 -1.45 0.49
C LEU A 89 10.00 -2.95 0.18
N LEU A 90 10.74 -3.80 0.91
CA LEU A 90 10.74 -5.24 0.70
C LEU A 90 9.77 -5.92 1.68
N LEU A 91 9.02 -6.91 1.20
CA LEU A 91 8.15 -7.75 2.03
C LEU A 91 8.08 -9.17 1.47
N ASN A 92 7.94 -10.16 2.34
CA ASN A 92 7.66 -11.56 1.98
C ASN A 92 6.88 -12.24 3.12
N GLY A 93 6.78 -13.57 3.07
CA GLY A 93 6.14 -14.35 4.13
C GLY A 93 4.63 -14.45 4.04
N GLY A 94 4.01 -14.01 2.94
CA GLY A 94 2.55 -13.99 2.81
C GLY A 94 1.89 -12.90 3.65
N LEU A 95 2.65 -11.88 4.05
CA LEU A 95 2.16 -10.77 4.84
C LEU A 95 1.38 -9.78 3.96
N THR A 96 0.33 -9.20 4.52
CA THR A 96 -0.57 -8.28 3.79
C THR A 96 -0.21 -6.84 4.09
N ILE A 97 -0.24 -6.00 3.06
CA ILE A 97 -0.20 -4.55 3.16
C ILE A 97 -1.63 -4.04 3.12
N LYS A 98 -2.00 -3.23 4.12
CA LYS A 98 -3.34 -2.62 4.22
C LYS A 98 -3.23 -1.11 4.30
N ALA A 99 -4.35 -0.43 4.10
CA ALA A 99 -4.43 1.02 4.23
C ALA A 99 -5.76 1.47 4.84
N TRP A 100 -5.69 2.51 5.67
CA TRP A 100 -6.85 3.28 6.12
C TRP A 100 -6.49 4.76 6.18
N ALA A 101 -7.49 5.63 6.12
CA ALA A 101 -7.27 7.07 6.14
C ALA A 101 -8.17 7.72 7.19
N ALA A 102 -7.74 8.85 7.75
CA ALA A 102 -8.53 9.63 8.71
C ALA A 102 -9.90 10.06 8.15
N SER A 103 -10.05 10.09 6.81
CA SER A 103 -11.31 10.26 6.11
C SER A 103 -11.45 9.18 5.03
N ALA A 104 -12.56 8.44 5.07
CA ALA A 104 -12.84 7.36 4.14
C ALA A 104 -13.28 7.87 2.76
N ASN A 105 -13.01 7.08 1.72
CA ASN A 105 -13.46 7.29 0.34
C ASN A 105 -12.92 8.55 -0.36
N VAL A 106 -11.83 9.12 0.15
CA VAL A 106 -11.17 10.30 -0.43
C VAL A 106 -9.71 10.08 -0.77
N VAL A 107 -9.12 8.95 -0.37
CA VAL A 107 -7.74 8.59 -0.74
C VAL A 107 -7.75 7.45 -1.74
N ASN A 108 -6.96 7.59 -2.81
CA ASN A 108 -6.74 6.56 -3.81
C ASN A 108 -5.28 6.11 -3.77
N ILE A 109 -5.04 4.81 -3.82
CA ILE A 109 -3.71 4.20 -3.89
C ILE A 109 -3.50 3.53 -5.25
N ASN A 110 -2.30 3.66 -5.81
CA ASN A 110 -1.81 2.89 -6.95
C ASN A 110 -0.33 2.54 -6.73
N GLY A 111 0.23 1.66 -7.55
CA GLY A 111 1.61 1.23 -7.35
C GLY A 111 2.06 0.12 -8.27
N TYR A 112 3.19 -0.47 -7.91
CA TYR A 112 3.76 -1.62 -8.58
C TYR A 112 4.43 -2.54 -7.55
N VAL A 113 4.64 -3.78 -7.98
CA VAL A 113 5.45 -4.74 -7.24
C VAL A 113 6.52 -5.29 -8.19
N ASN A 114 7.77 -5.31 -7.77
CA ASN A 114 8.80 -6.10 -8.43
C ASN A 114 8.96 -7.40 -7.63
N ARG A 115 8.46 -8.50 -8.18
CA ARG A 115 8.70 -9.85 -7.67
C ARG A 115 10.14 -10.25 -7.97
N ILE A 116 10.90 -10.52 -6.92
CA ILE A 116 12.29 -10.98 -6.96
C ILE A 116 12.29 -12.47 -6.61
N THR A 117 12.51 -13.32 -7.61
CA THR A 117 12.60 -14.78 -7.43
C THR A 117 14.07 -15.20 -7.48
N ALA A 118 14.51 -15.95 -6.45
CA ALA A 118 15.91 -16.36 -6.26
C ALA A 118 16.44 -17.31 -7.35
#